data_AF-A0A2I1MAU1-F1
#
_entry.id   AF-A0A2I1MAU1-F1
#
_cell.length_a   1.000
_cell.length_b   1.000
_cell.length_c   1.000
_cell.angle_alpha   90.00
_cell.angle_beta   90.00
_cell.angle_gamma   90.00
#
_symmetry.space_group_name_H-M   'P 1'
#
loop_
_entity.id
_entity.type
_entity.pdbx_description
1 polymer ?
#
loop_
_entity_poly.entity_id
_entity_poly.type
_entity_poly.pdbx_seq_one_letter_code
_entity_poly.pdbx_strand_id
1 'polypeptide(L)'
;MNKKILKTSAVLALGTLLLVPNNKNVYAASTDTEANQSVKTKEQKYKEAVEQLNYEIEDSYAYMNSYQYKNADIDNQIAFNNALLGLEETYKQYKDFTPSADGGYDLHTNTIYRVIKAKNIAKSNLNGREVDKSELFGLINEQSQFQATDAYKNAPKQLRDDYNNALKNSYKVLNEGQQNLTNLENEETVKAIKDAKNAILSNEERTKAINSLKDEIAKVDSIKADKALYTEKSYNSYNNAVILAKSTLENPNSSLDQIKSATDLIKSAKNSLEKKQNSTDKSRQEQIKRLEKAIKENKTTKEAAKLLKKVTPNIASKNMNKLNNLIKKSDDIINKSTKVLNQLKGIRG
;
A
#
# COMPACT_ATOMS: atom_id res chain seq x y z
N MET A 1 -25.39 -15.87 35.02
CA MET A 1 -24.05 -15.24 35.01
C MET A 1 -24.22 -13.76 35.29
N ASN A 2 -23.78 -13.34 36.48
CA ASN A 2 -23.93 -11.99 37.03
C ASN A 2 -23.14 -10.95 36.23
N LYS A 3 -23.82 -9.92 35.69
CA LYS A 3 -23.16 -8.68 35.29
C LYS A 3 -22.94 -7.82 36.54
N LYS A 4 -21.69 -7.77 37.00
CA LYS A 4 -21.22 -6.80 38.00
C LYS A 4 -21.34 -5.39 37.40
N ILE A 5 -22.21 -4.59 37.97
CA ILE A 5 -22.24 -3.13 37.78
C ILE A 5 -21.03 -2.58 38.53
N LEU A 6 -20.01 -2.15 37.80
CA LEU A 6 -18.93 -1.34 38.35
C LEU A 6 -19.50 0.04 38.66
N LYS A 7 -19.80 0.27 39.95
CA LYS A 7 -19.97 1.60 40.51
C LYS A 7 -18.60 2.27 40.53
N THR A 8 -18.32 3.17 39.60
CA THR A 8 -17.20 4.11 39.73
C THR A 8 -17.70 5.36 40.43
N SER A 9 -17.27 5.43 41.68
CA SER A 9 -17.40 6.49 42.67
C SER A 9 -17.29 7.90 42.09
N ALA A 10 -18.34 8.71 42.32
CA ALA A 10 -18.22 10.16 42.30
C ALA A 10 -17.30 10.57 43.46
N VAL A 11 -16.06 10.94 43.15
CA VAL A 11 -15.16 11.57 44.11
C VAL A 11 -15.64 13.00 44.30
N LEU A 12 -16.31 13.23 45.41
CA LEU A 12 -16.60 14.55 45.94
C LEU A 12 -15.26 15.19 46.35
N ALA A 13 -14.63 15.97 45.47
CA ALA A 13 -13.45 16.74 45.80
C ALA A 13 -13.86 18.01 46.58
N LEU A 14 -14.18 17.83 47.86
CA LEU A 14 -14.13 18.91 48.85
C LEU A 14 -12.65 19.13 49.22
N GLY A 15 -11.96 19.97 48.46
CA GLY A 15 -10.60 20.43 48.75
C GLY A 15 -10.60 21.85 49.29
N THR A 16 -10.32 21.99 50.58
CA THR A 16 -10.06 23.24 51.30
C THR A 16 -8.61 23.72 51.13
N LEU A 17 -8.41 25.02 51.43
CA LEU A 17 -7.16 25.77 51.75
C LEU A 17 -6.43 26.49 50.58
N LEU A 18 -6.37 27.83 50.60
CA LEU A 18 -5.33 28.59 51.31
C LEU A 18 -5.50 30.12 51.22
N LEU A 19 -5.30 30.72 52.40
CA LEU A 19 -4.99 32.11 52.81
C LEU A 19 -4.64 33.17 51.74
N VAL A 20 -5.31 34.32 51.90
CA VAL A 20 -5.08 35.61 51.24
C VAL A 20 -3.83 36.30 51.81
N PRO A 21 -2.88 36.78 50.98
CA PRO A 21 -2.07 37.94 51.32
C PRO A 21 -2.72 39.22 50.78
N ASN A 22 -2.89 40.15 51.71
CA ASN A 22 -3.37 41.51 51.56
C ASN A 22 -2.41 42.34 50.70
N ASN A 23 -2.81 42.76 49.50
CA ASN A 23 -2.12 43.82 48.76
C ASN A 23 -3.05 45.03 48.62
N LYS A 24 -2.78 46.04 49.47
CA LYS A 24 -3.19 47.42 49.26
C LYS A 24 -2.64 47.89 47.91
N ASN A 25 -3.51 48.32 47.00
CA ASN A 25 -3.15 49.35 46.03
C ASN A 25 -4.21 50.45 46.10
N VAL A 26 -3.80 51.52 46.75
CA VAL A 26 -4.43 52.84 46.72
C VAL A 26 -4.14 53.43 45.34
N TYR A 27 -5.18 53.85 44.61
CA TYR A 27 -5.05 54.94 43.65
C TYR A 27 -6.04 56.02 44.03
N ALA A 28 -5.48 57.18 44.35
CA ALA A 28 -6.21 58.39 44.66
C ALA A 28 -6.76 59.03 43.36
N ALA A 29 -8.00 59.50 43.52
CA ALA A 29 -8.76 60.49 42.77
C ALA A 29 -8.15 61.16 41.51
N SER A 30 -8.93 61.13 40.44
CA SER A 30 -9.09 62.26 39.52
C SER A 30 -10.56 62.68 39.57
N THR A 31 -10.79 63.96 39.86
CA THR A 31 -12.11 64.61 39.94
C THR A 31 -12.70 64.85 38.55
N ASP A 32 -14.04 64.90 38.54
CA ASP A 32 -14.93 65.51 37.54
C ASP A 32 -15.27 64.71 36.28
N THR A 33 -16.35 63.94 36.37
CA THR A 33 -17.62 64.20 35.68
C THR A 33 -18.64 63.19 36.22
N GLU A 34 -19.66 63.65 36.96
CA GLU A 34 -20.79 62.83 37.38
C GLU A 34 -21.61 62.40 36.17
N ALA A 35 -21.17 61.33 35.51
CA ALA A 35 -22.08 60.43 34.83
C ALA A 35 -22.84 59.72 35.95
N ASN A 36 -24.11 60.07 36.14
CA ASN A 36 -25.04 59.40 37.03
C ASN A 36 -25.25 57.94 36.55
N GLN A 37 -24.26 57.07 36.79
CA GLN A 37 -24.44 55.63 36.75
C GLN A 37 -25.30 55.28 37.95
N SER A 38 -26.58 54.98 37.71
CA SER A 38 -27.43 54.44 38.76
C SER A 38 -26.73 53.22 39.38
N VAL A 39 -26.48 53.29 40.69
CA VAL A 39 -25.88 52.15 41.41
C VAL A 39 -26.90 51.02 41.35
N LYS A 40 -26.58 49.98 40.57
CA LYS A 40 -27.47 48.82 40.41
C LYS A 40 -27.80 48.20 41.77
N THR A 41 -29.07 47.94 42.02
CA THR A 41 -29.51 47.24 43.24
C THR A 41 -28.98 45.80 43.24
N LYS A 42 -28.92 45.17 44.43
CA LYS A 42 -28.49 43.76 44.54
C LYS A 42 -29.42 42.82 43.77
N GLU A 43 -30.72 43.12 43.77
CA GLU A 43 -31.71 42.41 42.97
C GLU A 43 -31.43 42.53 41.47
N GLN A 44 -31.08 43.72 40.96
CA GLN A 44 -30.71 43.92 39.56
C GLN A 44 -29.46 43.12 39.19
N LYS A 45 -28.41 43.16 40.01
CA LYS A 45 -27.17 42.40 39.77
C LYS A 45 -27.43 40.89 39.71
N TYR A 46 -28.31 40.39 40.57
CA TYR A 46 -28.71 38.98 40.58
C TYR A 46 -29.46 38.60 39.29
N LYS A 47 -30.44 39.39 38.87
CA LYS A 47 -31.18 39.14 37.61
C LYS A 47 -30.24 39.11 36.40
N GLU A 48 -29.33 40.08 36.31
CA GLU A 48 -28.31 40.12 35.26
C GLU A 48 -27.38 38.89 35.29
N ALA A 49 -27.00 38.41 36.48
CA ALA A 49 -26.19 37.20 36.61
C ALA A 49 -26.96 35.95 36.14
N VAL A 50 -28.25 35.84 36.45
CA VAL A 50 -29.11 34.75 35.96
C VAL A 50 -29.27 34.79 34.44
N GLU A 51 -29.46 35.97 33.86
CA GLU A 51 -29.49 36.15 32.40
C GLU A 51 -28.15 35.76 31.75
N GLN A 52 -27.04 36.21 32.34
CA GLN A 52 -25.71 35.82 31.90
C GLN A 52 -25.52 34.31 31.98
N LEU A 53 -26.00 33.66 33.04
CA LEU A 53 -25.93 32.22 33.17
C LEU A 53 -26.65 31.48 32.02
N ASN A 54 -27.84 31.94 31.63
CA ASN A 54 -28.56 31.37 30.48
C ASN A 54 -27.76 31.56 29.17
N TYR A 55 -27.23 32.77 28.95
CA TYR A 55 -26.39 33.06 27.79
C TYR A 55 -25.16 32.14 27.72
N GLU A 56 -24.49 31.90 28.85
CA GLU A 56 -23.30 31.03 28.91
C GLU A 56 -23.62 29.56 28.64
N ILE A 57 -24.84 29.10 28.95
CA ILE A 57 -25.33 27.76 28.58
C ILE A 57 -25.51 27.67 27.06
N GLU A 58 -26.21 28.64 26.46
CA GLU A 58 -26.45 28.70 25.01
C GLU A 58 -25.14 28.80 24.21
N ASP A 59 -24.21 29.68 24.64
CA ASP A 59 -22.86 29.80 24.07
C ASP A 59 -22.11 28.46 24.14
N SER A 60 -22.20 27.76 25.27
CA SER A 60 -21.50 26.48 25.44
C SER A 60 -21.99 25.43 24.46
N TYR A 61 -23.30 25.31 24.24
CA TYR A 61 -23.87 24.40 23.24
C TYR A 61 -23.44 24.76 21.82
N ALA A 62 -23.41 26.04 21.47
CA ALA A 62 -22.89 26.49 20.18
C ALA A 62 -21.40 26.15 20.03
N TYR A 63 -20.61 26.34 21.09
CA TYR A 63 -19.16 26.12 21.12
C TYR A 63 -18.77 24.65 20.99
N MET A 64 -19.64 23.71 21.37
CA MET A 64 -19.41 22.27 21.16
C MET A 64 -19.28 21.90 19.67
N ASN A 65 -19.72 22.77 18.75
CA ASN A 65 -19.50 22.56 17.32
C ASN A 65 -18.11 22.97 16.83
N SER A 66 -17.29 23.62 17.66
CA SER A 66 -15.94 24.10 17.30
C SER A 66 -14.92 22.96 17.21
N TYR A 67 -13.86 23.14 16.41
CA TYR A 67 -12.72 22.20 16.42
C TYR A 67 -12.02 22.13 17.78
N GLN A 68 -12.02 23.22 18.55
CA GLN A 68 -11.43 23.25 19.88
C GLN A 68 -12.10 22.22 20.79
N TYR A 69 -13.42 22.06 20.69
CA TYR A 69 -14.15 21.04 21.44
C TYR A 69 -14.06 19.67 20.76
N LYS A 70 -14.45 19.56 19.48
CA LYS A 70 -14.57 18.26 18.79
C LYS A 70 -13.26 17.48 18.72
N ASN A 71 -12.14 18.19 18.59
CA ASN A 71 -10.80 17.61 18.48
C ASN A 71 -10.01 17.68 19.79
N ALA A 72 -10.61 18.14 20.90
CA ALA A 72 -9.94 18.11 22.20
C ALA A 72 -9.80 16.69 22.73
N ASP A 73 -8.84 16.49 23.64
CA ASP A 73 -8.74 15.26 24.41
C ASP A 73 -10.05 14.97 25.14
N ILE A 74 -10.38 13.68 25.24
CA ILE A 74 -11.64 13.22 25.85
C ILE A 74 -11.83 13.76 27.26
N ASP A 75 -10.76 13.84 28.06
CA ASP A 75 -10.80 14.36 29.42
C ASP A 75 -11.15 15.85 29.47
N ASN A 76 -10.65 16.63 28.51
CA ASN A 76 -10.97 18.06 28.40
C ASN A 76 -12.42 18.27 27.94
N GLN A 77 -12.92 17.43 27.02
CA GLN A 77 -14.34 17.42 26.62
C GLN A 77 -15.26 17.08 27.81
N ILE A 78 -14.90 16.06 28.59
CA ILE A 78 -15.63 15.66 29.80
C ILE A 78 -15.63 16.81 30.83
N ALA A 79 -14.48 17.45 31.06
CA ALA A 79 -14.39 18.58 31.97
C ALA A 79 -15.29 19.75 31.54
N PHE A 80 -15.33 20.06 30.24
CA PHE A 80 -16.23 21.07 29.68
C PHE A 80 -17.70 20.70 29.88
N ASN A 81 -18.10 19.47 29.56
CA ASN A 81 -19.48 19.00 29.70
C ASN A 81 -19.95 18.99 31.16
N ASN A 82 -19.08 18.59 32.10
CA ASN A 82 -19.39 18.64 33.53
C ASN A 82 -19.57 20.08 34.02
N ALA A 83 -18.77 21.03 33.52
CA ALA A 83 -18.94 22.44 33.87
C ALA A 83 -20.22 23.03 33.28
N LEU A 84 -20.60 22.65 32.05
CA LEU A 84 -21.87 23.01 31.43
C LEU A 84 -23.06 22.48 32.25
N LEU A 85 -23.02 21.22 32.67
CA LEU A 85 -24.04 20.66 33.57
C LEU A 85 -24.17 21.48 34.86
N GLY A 86 -23.04 21.91 35.45
CA GLY A 86 -23.05 22.80 36.61
C GLY A 86 -23.73 24.15 36.35
N LEU A 87 -23.59 24.72 35.13
CA LEU A 87 -24.34 25.92 34.74
C LEU A 87 -25.85 25.62 34.68
N GLU A 88 -26.25 24.52 34.04
CA GLU A 88 -27.65 24.13 33.86
C GLU A 88 -28.36 23.87 35.21
N GLU A 89 -27.71 23.14 36.11
CA GLU A 89 -28.22 22.88 37.46
C GLU A 89 -28.40 24.19 38.24
N THR A 90 -27.42 25.09 38.16
CA THR A 90 -27.47 26.40 38.81
C THR A 90 -28.57 27.27 38.21
N TYR A 91 -28.75 27.25 36.89
CA TYR A 91 -29.78 28.03 36.20
C TYR A 91 -31.18 27.54 36.58
N LYS A 92 -31.37 26.22 36.57
CA LYS A 92 -32.62 25.60 37.03
C LYS A 92 -32.97 25.99 38.46
N GLN A 93 -31.97 26.10 39.33
CA GLN A 93 -32.16 26.51 40.72
C GLN A 93 -32.55 27.98 40.86
N TYR A 94 -31.96 28.88 40.06
CA TYR A 94 -32.04 30.32 40.30
C TYR A 94 -32.95 31.10 39.35
N LYS A 95 -33.34 30.56 38.19
CA LYS A 95 -34.16 31.29 37.19
C LYS A 95 -35.49 31.85 37.73
N ASP A 96 -36.15 31.13 38.65
CA ASP A 96 -37.42 31.53 39.25
C ASP A 96 -37.29 31.85 40.76
N PHE A 97 -36.06 31.85 41.28
CA PHE A 97 -35.81 32.06 42.71
C PHE A 97 -35.67 33.55 43.04
N THR A 98 -36.41 34.00 44.04
CA THR A 98 -36.33 35.38 44.58
C THR A 98 -35.83 35.34 46.02
N PRO A 99 -34.60 35.82 46.31
CA PRO A 99 -34.08 35.94 47.66
C PRO A 99 -34.96 36.83 48.56
N SER A 100 -35.18 36.40 49.81
CA SER A 100 -35.99 37.13 50.80
C SER A 100 -35.25 38.27 51.51
N ALA A 101 -33.93 38.38 51.31
CA ALA A 101 -33.09 39.41 51.91
C ALA A 101 -31.87 39.74 51.04
N ASP A 102 -31.33 40.95 51.21
CA ASP A 102 -30.15 41.47 50.51
C ASP A 102 -28.93 40.53 50.54
N GLY A 103 -28.67 39.88 51.68
CA GLY A 103 -27.56 38.93 51.82
C GLY A 103 -27.72 37.67 50.95
N GLY A 104 -28.96 37.29 50.63
CA GLY A 104 -29.25 36.19 49.71
C GLY A 104 -28.91 36.54 48.27
N TYR A 105 -29.23 37.76 47.81
CA TYR A 105 -28.88 38.23 46.48
C TYR A 105 -27.36 38.17 46.23
N ASP A 106 -26.55 38.62 47.19
CA ASP A 106 -25.09 38.56 47.07
C ASP A 106 -24.57 37.11 47.03
N LEU A 107 -25.09 36.23 47.89
CA LEU A 107 -24.67 34.82 47.96
C LEU A 107 -24.92 34.09 46.63
N HIS A 108 -26.14 34.20 46.08
CA HIS A 108 -26.52 33.47 44.86
C HIS A 108 -25.83 34.04 43.62
N THR A 109 -25.68 35.37 43.53
CA THR A 109 -24.90 36.02 42.47
C THR A 109 -23.46 35.52 42.46
N ASN A 110 -22.82 35.41 43.63
CA ASN A 110 -21.46 34.86 43.74
C ASN A 110 -21.40 33.38 43.32
N THR A 111 -22.40 32.57 43.65
CA THR A 111 -22.49 31.17 43.20
C THR A 111 -22.56 31.09 41.67
N ILE A 112 -23.39 31.92 41.03
CA ILE A 112 -23.51 32.00 39.57
C ILE A 112 -22.14 32.34 38.93
N TYR A 113 -21.45 33.36 39.44
CA TYR A 113 -20.14 33.72 38.91
C TYR A 113 -19.08 32.63 39.10
N ARG A 114 -19.16 31.83 40.18
CA ARG A 114 -18.27 30.69 40.38
C ARG A 114 -18.46 29.61 39.32
N VAL A 115 -19.70 29.26 38.99
CA VAL A 115 -19.96 28.22 37.98
C VAL A 115 -19.61 28.71 36.58
N ILE A 116 -19.89 29.98 36.25
CA ILE A 116 -19.45 30.60 34.99
C ILE A 116 -17.92 30.59 34.88
N LYS A 117 -17.21 30.95 35.96
CA LYS A 117 -15.74 30.89 36.00
C LYS A 117 -15.22 29.47 35.80
N ALA A 118 -15.83 28.47 36.43
CA ALA A 118 -15.46 27.07 36.25
C ALA A 118 -15.61 26.62 34.79
N LYS A 119 -16.74 26.97 34.14
CA LYS A 119 -16.94 26.69 32.70
C LYS A 119 -15.90 27.39 31.84
N ASN A 120 -15.59 28.65 32.11
CA ASN A 120 -14.58 29.38 31.32
C ASN A 120 -13.17 28.78 31.45
N ILE A 121 -12.81 28.27 32.63
CA ILE A 121 -11.56 27.51 32.81
C ILE A 121 -11.60 26.22 31.97
N ALA A 122 -12.69 25.44 32.05
CA ALA A 122 -12.82 24.22 31.25
C ALA A 122 -12.77 24.51 29.74
N LYS A 123 -13.43 25.58 29.28
CA LYS A 123 -13.38 26.07 27.89
C LYS A 123 -11.96 26.41 27.46
N SER A 124 -11.17 27.07 28.32
CA SER A 124 -9.77 27.40 28.02
C SER A 124 -8.83 26.18 27.99
N ASN A 125 -9.22 25.08 28.64
CA ASN A 125 -8.45 23.83 28.64
C ASN A 125 -8.74 22.95 27.42
N LEU A 126 -9.76 23.27 26.62
CA LEU A 126 -10.03 22.58 25.37
C LEU A 126 -8.84 22.77 24.42
N ASN A 127 -8.15 21.68 24.14
CA ASN A 127 -6.89 21.65 23.42
C ASN A 127 -7.03 21.15 21.98
N GLY A 128 -8.27 21.08 21.46
CA GLY A 128 -8.53 20.70 20.08
C GLY A 128 -7.90 21.68 19.10
N ARG A 129 -7.36 21.14 18.01
CA ARG A 129 -6.71 21.90 16.95
C ARG A 129 -7.47 21.72 15.64
N GLU A 130 -7.28 22.67 14.73
CA GLU A 130 -7.76 22.50 13.37
C GLU A 130 -7.04 21.30 12.72
N VAL A 131 -7.80 20.51 11.97
CA VAL A 131 -7.28 19.34 11.26
C VAL A 131 -6.40 19.77 10.10
N ASP A 132 -5.25 19.11 9.93
CA ASP A 132 -4.45 19.23 8.73
C ASP A 132 -5.14 18.53 7.54
N LYS A 133 -5.54 19.32 6.55
CA LYS A 133 -6.26 18.89 5.34
C LYS A 133 -5.32 18.77 4.13
N SER A 134 -4.01 18.94 4.30
CA SER A 134 -3.04 18.96 3.20
C SER A 134 -3.12 17.71 2.33
N GLU A 135 -3.18 16.53 2.94
CA GLU A 135 -3.29 15.26 2.22
C GLU A 135 -4.61 15.15 1.45
N LEU A 136 -5.72 15.54 2.05
CA LEU A 136 -7.03 15.52 1.41
C LEU A 136 -7.06 16.45 0.18
N PHE A 137 -6.51 17.66 0.31
CA PHE A 137 -6.36 18.58 -0.82
C PHE A 137 -5.43 18.04 -1.90
N GLY A 138 -4.34 17.37 -1.52
CA GLY A 138 -3.45 16.68 -2.45
C GLY A 138 -4.21 15.67 -3.33
N LEU A 139 -5.02 14.81 -2.72
CA LEU A 139 -5.82 13.81 -3.43
C LEU A 139 -6.86 14.44 -4.36
N ILE A 140 -7.52 15.51 -3.93
CA ILE A 140 -8.49 16.26 -4.74
C ILE A 140 -7.79 16.93 -5.94
N ASN A 141 -6.62 17.52 -5.74
CA ASN A 141 -5.86 18.17 -6.81
C ASN A 141 -5.34 17.16 -7.85
N GLU A 142 -4.97 15.95 -7.41
CA GLU A 142 -4.53 14.87 -8.30
C GLU A 142 -5.67 14.23 -9.11
N GLN A 143 -6.94 14.47 -8.77
CA GLN A 143 -8.09 13.75 -9.32
C GLN A 143 -8.11 13.77 -10.86
N SER A 144 -7.88 14.93 -11.48
CA SER A 144 -8.02 15.09 -12.92
C SER A 144 -6.90 14.38 -13.67
N GLN A 145 -5.70 14.35 -13.09
CA GLN A 145 -4.57 13.59 -13.63
C GLN A 145 -4.84 12.09 -13.55
N PHE A 146 -5.36 11.61 -12.42
CA PHE A 146 -5.71 10.21 -12.27
C PHE A 146 -6.86 9.79 -13.21
N GLN A 147 -7.92 10.59 -13.31
CA GLN A 147 -9.05 10.34 -14.22
C GLN A 147 -8.65 10.37 -15.71
N ALA A 148 -7.53 11.01 -16.06
CA ALA A 148 -6.99 11.01 -17.41
C ALA A 148 -6.21 9.73 -17.75
N THR A 149 -5.83 8.91 -16.77
CA THR A 149 -5.06 7.67 -16.99
C THR A 149 -5.88 6.58 -17.69
N ASP A 150 -5.20 5.69 -18.40
CA ASP A 150 -5.81 4.50 -18.98
C ASP A 150 -6.33 3.54 -17.91
N ALA A 151 -5.66 3.48 -16.75
CA ALA A 151 -6.10 2.72 -15.59
C ALA A 151 -7.54 3.09 -15.21
N TYR A 152 -7.81 4.39 -15.06
CA TYR A 152 -9.15 4.88 -14.74
C TYR A 152 -10.11 4.71 -15.91
N LYS A 153 -9.74 5.10 -17.14
CA LYS A 153 -10.64 5.06 -18.31
C LYS A 153 -11.13 3.66 -18.62
N ASN A 154 -10.27 2.66 -18.49
CA ASN A 154 -10.56 1.27 -18.79
C ASN A 154 -11.11 0.49 -17.58
N ALA A 155 -11.17 1.10 -16.40
CA ALA A 155 -11.70 0.43 -15.21
C ALA A 155 -13.21 0.14 -15.33
N PRO A 156 -13.69 -0.94 -14.66
CA PRO A 156 -15.11 -1.22 -14.51
C PRO A 156 -15.88 0.01 -14.01
N LYS A 157 -17.09 0.20 -14.54
CA LYS A 157 -17.96 1.33 -14.17
C LYS A 157 -18.10 1.49 -12.66
N GLN A 158 -18.34 0.38 -11.94
CA GLN A 158 -18.49 0.40 -10.48
C GLN A 158 -17.26 1.00 -9.77
N LEU A 159 -16.03 0.60 -10.14
CA LEU A 159 -14.82 1.11 -9.50
C LEU A 159 -14.61 2.60 -9.76
N ARG A 160 -14.95 3.07 -10.97
CA ARG A 160 -14.93 4.51 -11.29
C ARG A 160 -15.97 5.28 -10.49
N ASP A 161 -17.17 4.73 -10.37
CA ASP A 161 -18.25 5.33 -9.58
C ASP A 161 -17.87 5.41 -8.10
N ASP A 162 -17.26 4.37 -7.54
CA ASP A 162 -16.78 4.35 -6.15
C ASP A 162 -15.75 5.46 -5.91
N TYR A 163 -14.78 5.61 -6.82
CA TYR A 163 -13.78 6.69 -6.73
C TYR A 163 -14.40 8.09 -6.85
N ASN A 164 -15.30 8.30 -7.81
CA ASN A 164 -15.99 9.58 -7.98
C ASN A 164 -16.91 9.91 -6.80
N ASN A 165 -17.55 8.90 -6.21
CA ASN A 165 -18.38 9.06 -5.02
C ASN A 165 -17.52 9.42 -3.80
N ALA A 166 -16.35 8.81 -3.64
CA ALA A 166 -15.41 9.18 -2.58
C ALA A 166 -14.96 10.65 -2.72
N LEU A 167 -14.65 11.10 -3.94
CA LEU A 167 -14.35 12.52 -4.21
C LEU A 167 -15.55 13.42 -3.91
N LYS A 168 -16.75 13.07 -4.36
CA LYS A 168 -17.98 13.84 -4.07
C LYS A 168 -18.22 13.98 -2.56
N ASN A 169 -18.05 12.88 -1.82
CA ASN A 169 -18.17 12.88 -0.37
C ASN A 169 -17.10 13.76 0.28
N SER A 170 -15.87 13.80 -0.25
CA SER A 170 -14.84 14.69 0.27
C SER A 170 -15.19 16.17 0.18
N TYR A 171 -15.79 16.61 -0.94
CA TYR A 171 -16.28 18.00 -1.04
C TYR A 171 -17.41 18.28 -0.06
N LYS A 172 -18.30 17.30 0.17
CA LYS A 172 -19.37 17.43 1.17
C LYS A 172 -18.79 17.59 2.57
N VAL A 173 -17.84 16.72 2.94
CA VAL A 173 -17.14 16.75 4.23
C VAL A 173 -16.40 18.07 4.44
N LEU A 174 -15.71 18.58 3.40
CA LEU A 174 -15.04 19.89 3.47
C LEU A 174 -16.03 21.06 3.61
N ASN A 175 -17.17 21.01 2.91
CA ASN A 175 -18.18 22.06 2.97
C ASN A 175 -18.96 22.06 4.29
N GLU A 176 -19.29 20.89 4.84
CA GLU A 176 -20.04 20.74 6.10
C GLU A 176 -19.12 20.89 7.31
N GLY A 177 -17.91 20.34 7.24
CA GLY A 177 -16.92 20.37 8.31
C GLY A 177 -16.23 21.73 8.44
N GLN A 178 -15.97 22.44 7.32
CA GLN A 178 -15.24 23.72 7.29
C GLN A 178 -14.00 23.70 8.22
N GLN A 179 -13.94 24.61 9.21
CA GLN A 179 -12.87 24.66 10.22
C GLN A 179 -13.06 23.63 11.35
N ASN A 180 -14.24 23.02 11.47
CA ASN A 180 -14.67 22.16 12.56
C ASN A 180 -14.71 20.67 12.21
N LEU A 181 -13.98 20.29 11.15
CA LEU A 181 -13.79 18.90 10.76
C LEU A 181 -13.09 18.14 11.88
N THR A 182 -13.47 16.87 12.09
CA THR A 182 -12.76 16.01 13.04
C THR A 182 -11.60 15.27 12.39
N ASN A 183 -10.60 14.88 13.20
CA ASN A 183 -9.49 14.05 12.72
C ASN A 183 -10.01 12.76 12.06
N LEU A 184 -11.00 12.11 12.70
CA LEU A 184 -11.60 10.88 12.19
C LEU A 184 -12.30 11.08 10.84
N GLU A 185 -13.14 12.12 10.71
CA GLU A 185 -13.83 12.40 9.43
C GLU A 185 -12.83 12.67 8.29
N ASN A 186 -11.74 13.38 8.57
CA ASN A 186 -10.68 13.62 7.59
C ASN A 186 -9.95 12.32 7.20
N GLU A 187 -9.54 11.52 8.18
CA GLU A 187 -8.86 10.24 7.95
C GLU A 187 -9.71 9.25 7.16
N GLU A 188 -11.00 9.11 7.52
CA GLU A 188 -11.94 8.24 6.81
C GLU A 188 -12.16 8.70 5.36
N THR A 189 -12.25 10.02 5.14
CA THR A 189 -12.40 10.60 3.80
C THR A 189 -11.16 10.35 2.94
N VAL A 190 -9.96 10.60 3.49
CA VAL A 190 -8.68 10.32 2.82
C VAL A 190 -8.56 8.84 2.46
N LYS A 191 -8.87 7.97 3.42
CA LYS A 191 -8.83 6.52 3.25
C LYS A 191 -9.78 6.05 2.14
N ALA A 192 -11.00 6.56 2.11
CA ALA A 192 -11.99 6.21 1.09
C ALA A 192 -11.50 6.52 -0.34
N ILE A 193 -10.91 7.71 -0.56
CA ILE A 193 -10.35 8.08 -1.87
C ILE A 193 -9.17 7.16 -2.25
N LYS A 194 -8.25 6.92 -1.31
CA LYS A 194 -7.08 6.06 -1.55
C LYS A 194 -7.47 4.62 -1.87
N ASP A 195 -8.40 4.05 -1.10
CA ASP A 195 -8.87 2.68 -1.30
C ASP A 195 -9.54 2.53 -2.67
N ALA A 196 -10.39 3.48 -3.07
CA ALA A 196 -11.02 3.47 -4.39
C ALA A 196 -10.01 3.62 -5.53
N LYS A 197 -9.01 4.51 -5.38
CA LYS A 197 -7.88 4.65 -6.33
C LYS A 197 -7.10 3.34 -6.46
N ASN A 198 -6.77 2.72 -5.34
CA ASN A 198 -6.02 1.46 -5.30
C ASN A 198 -6.82 0.29 -5.90
N ALA A 199 -8.14 0.24 -5.72
CA ALA A 199 -8.99 -0.77 -6.33
C ALA A 199 -8.95 -0.70 -7.87
N ILE A 200 -8.94 0.51 -8.43
CA ILE A 200 -8.77 0.74 -9.87
C ILE A 200 -7.40 0.25 -10.35
N LEU A 201 -6.32 0.64 -9.67
CA LEU A 201 -4.96 0.23 -10.04
C LEU A 201 -4.78 -1.29 -9.97
N SER A 202 -5.30 -1.92 -8.92
CA SER A 202 -5.26 -3.39 -8.76
C SER A 202 -6.05 -4.10 -9.86
N ASN A 203 -7.17 -3.52 -10.30
CA ASN A 203 -7.96 -4.06 -11.41
C ASN A 203 -7.20 -3.96 -12.76
N GLU A 204 -6.50 -2.85 -13.00
CA GLU A 204 -5.67 -2.66 -14.19
C GLU A 204 -4.56 -3.72 -14.24
N GLU A 205 -3.82 -3.92 -13.14
CA GLU A 205 -2.78 -4.94 -13.05
C GLU A 205 -3.32 -6.35 -13.33
N ARG A 206 -4.48 -6.68 -12.75
CA ARG A 206 -5.13 -7.96 -13.00
C ARG A 206 -5.52 -8.12 -14.46
N THR A 207 -6.06 -7.07 -15.08
CA THR A 207 -6.45 -7.09 -16.50
C THR A 207 -5.24 -7.29 -17.40
N LYS A 208 -4.12 -6.59 -17.13
CA LYS A 208 -2.85 -6.80 -17.85
C LYS A 208 -2.33 -8.23 -17.70
N ALA A 209 -2.37 -8.79 -16.50
CA ALA A 209 -1.94 -10.17 -16.25
C ALA A 209 -2.80 -11.18 -17.01
N ILE A 210 -4.13 -11.00 -17.03
CA ILE A 210 -5.05 -11.85 -17.79
C ILE A 210 -4.76 -11.77 -19.29
N ASN A 211 -4.53 -10.56 -19.83
CA ASN A 211 -4.22 -10.39 -21.25
C ASN A 211 -2.89 -11.06 -21.61
N SER A 212 -1.85 -10.92 -20.79
CA SER A 212 -0.58 -11.63 -21.01
C SER A 212 -0.76 -13.16 -20.99
N LEU A 213 -1.64 -13.70 -20.13
CA LEU A 213 -1.93 -15.14 -20.10
C LEU A 213 -2.66 -15.57 -21.38
N LYS A 214 -3.66 -14.79 -21.82
CA LYS A 214 -4.37 -15.02 -23.09
C LYS A 214 -3.43 -15.01 -24.29
N ASP A 215 -2.49 -14.07 -24.33
CA ASP A 215 -1.51 -13.95 -25.42
C ASP A 215 -0.60 -15.18 -25.51
N GLU A 216 -0.18 -15.77 -24.39
CA GLU A 216 0.58 -17.02 -24.42
C GLU A 216 -0.28 -18.22 -24.80
N ILE A 217 -1.54 -18.28 -24.33
CA ILE A 217 -2.48 -19.33 -24.72
C ILE A 217 -2.78 -19.27 -26.23
N ALA A 218 -2.87 -18.08 -26.83
CA ALA A 218 -3.09 -17.92 -28.26
C ALA A 218 -1.97 -18.53 -29.13
N LYS A 219 -0.75 -18.67 -28.59
CA LYS A 219 0.39 -19.28 -29.29
C LYS A 219 0.35 -20.82 -29.26
N VAL A 220 -0.51 -21.42 -28.43
CA VAL A 220 -0.55 -22.87 -28.19
C VAL A 220 -0.78 -23.67 -29.47
N ASP A 221 -1.72 -23.25 -30.31
CA ASP A 221 -2.09 -24.03 -31.49
C ASP A 221 -0.94 -24.11 -32.52
N SER A 222 -0.15 -23.03 -32.64
CA SER A 222 1.06 -23.04 -33.49
C SER A 222 2.09 -24.06 -33.00
N ILE A 223 2.37 -24.09 -31.69
CA ILE A 223 3.32 -25.03 -31.10
C ILE A 223 2.80 -26.47 -31.16
N LYS A 224 1.48 -26.66 -31.04
CA LYS A 224 0.81 -27.95 -31.15
C LYS A 224 0.90 -28.52 -32.56
N ALA A 225 0.82 -27.69 -33.61
CA ALA A 225 1.05 -28.12 -34.99
C ALA A 225 2.48 -28.68 -35.17
N ASP A 226 3.46 -28.09 -34.48
CA ASP A 226 4.86 -28.51 -34.50
C ASP A 226 5.20 -29.64 -33.49
N LYS A 227 4.20 -30.28 -32.87
CA LYS A 227 4.41 -31.35 -31.87
C LYS A 227 5.44 -32.41 -32.31
N ALA A 228 5.43 -32.77 -33.60
CA ALA A 228 6.33 -33.78 -34.14
C ALA A 228 7.82 -33.41 -34.03
N LEU A 229 8.15 -32.11 -33.96
CA LEU A 229 9.51 -31.59 -33.85
C LEU A 229 10.11 -31.77 -32.46
N TYR A 230 9.30 -31.98 -31.41
CA TYR A 230 9.74 -31.94 -30.01
C TYR A 230 9.77 -33.31 -29.34
N THR A 231 10.63 -33.49 -28.33
CA THR A 231 10.64 -34.72 -27.53
C THR A 231 9.31 -34.86 -26.79
N GLU A 232 8.87 -36.10 -26.61
CA GLU A 232 7.59 -36.37 -25.94
C GLU A 232 7.58 -35.83 -24.50
N LYS A 233 8.70 -35.98 -23.78
CA LYS A 233 8.86 -35.46 -22.42
C LYS A 233 8.68 -33.95 -22.37
N SER A 234 9.43 -33.19 -23.18
CA SER A 234 9.34 -31.72 -23.13
C SER A 234 7.98 -31.21 -23.59
N TYR A 235 7.39 -31.86 -24.61
CA TYR A 235 6.07 -31.50 -25.10
C TYR A 235 4.97 -31.79 -24.08
N ASN A 236 5.04 -32.91 -23.36
CA ASN A 236 4.07 -33.23 -22.30
C ASN A 236 4.15 -32.24 -21.15
N SER A 237 5.35 -31.82 -20.73
CA SER A 237 5.53 -30.75 -19.74
C SER A 237 4.91 -29.43 -20.20
N TYR A 238 5.11 -29.03 -21.46
CA TYR A 238 4.46 -27.86 -22.04
C TYR A 238 2.94 -27.99 -22.05
N ASN A 239 2.40 -29.13 -22.50
CA ASN A 239 0.96 -29.37 -22.55
C ASN A 239 0.32 -29.34 -21.16
N ASN A 240 0.99 -29.84 -20.13
CA ASN A 240 0.51 -29.75 -18.75
C ASN A 240 0.46 -28.29 -18.25
N ALA A 241 1.48 -27.49 -18.56
CA ALA A 241 1.47 -26.05 -18.24
C ALA A 241 0.34 -25.31 -18.97
N VAL A 242 0.05 -25.67 -20.22
CA VAL A 242 -1.08 -25.13 -21.00
C VAL A 242 -2.43 -25.45 -20.34
N ILE A 243 -2.62 -26.68 -19.84
CA ILE A 243 -3.85 -27.08 -19.15
C ILE A 243 -4.04 -26.23 -17.88
N LEU A 244 -2.99 -26.06 -17.08
CA LEU A 244 -3.05 -25.21 -15.88
C LEU A 244 -3.34 -23.75 -16.24
N ALA A 245 -2.72 -23.22 -17.29
CA ALA A 245 -2.94 -21.87 -17.79
C ALA A 245 -4.40 -21.64 -18.20
N LYS A 246 -4.99 -22.56 -18.98
CA LYS A 246 -6.41 -22.50 -19.37
C LYS A 246 -7.34 -22.60 -18.16
N SER A 247 -7.08 -23.54 -17.26
CA SER A 247 -7.87 -23.69 -16.02
C SER A 247 -7.82 -22.44 -15.13
N THR A 248 -6.64 -21.80 -15.02
CA THR A 248 -6.48 -20.53 -14.29
C THR A 248 -7.25 -19.39 -14.95
N LEU A 249 -7.27 -19.34 -16.28
CA LEU A 249 -8.01 -18.33 -17.04
C LEU A 249 -9.53 -18.51 -16.94
N GLU A 250 -10.01 -19.76 -16.94
CA GLU A 250 -11.43 -20.11 -16.83
C GLU A 250 -11.98 -19.93 -15.42
N ASN A 251 -11.13 -19.93 -14.40
CA ASN A 251 -11.53 -19.69 -13.02
C ASN A 251 -11.69 -18.19 -12.72
N PRO A 252 -12.92 -17.68 -12.52
CA PRO A 252 -13.15 -16.26 -12.27
C PRO A 252 -12.48 -15.76 -10.98
N ASN A 253 -12.26 -16.67 -10.02
CA ASN A 253 -11.70 -16.37 -8.70
C ASN A 253 -10.17 -16.51 -8.63
N SER A 254 -9.49 -16.75 -9.76
CA SER A 254 -8.03 -16.81 -9.75
C SER A 254 -7.41 -15.49 -9.30
N SER A 255 -6.49 -15.60 -8.34
CA SER A 255 -5.75 -14.47 -7.78
C SER A 255 -4.74 -13.92 -8.79
N LEU A 256 -4.28 -12.69 -8.57
CA LEU A 256 -3.25 -12.06 -9.41
C LEU A 256 -1.98 -12.94 -9.50
N ASP A 257 -1.54 -13.49 -8.37
CA ASP A 257 -0.35 -14.33 -8.29
C ASP A 257 -0.54 -15.67 -9.00
N GLN A 258 -1.74 -16.26 -8.94
CA GLN A 258 -2.05 -17.48 -9.69
C GLN A 258 -1.99 -17.22 -11.20
N ILE A 259 -2.54 -16.09 -11.66
CA ILE A 259 -2.52 -15.70 -13.09
C ILE A 259 -1.08 -15.46 -13.57
N LYS A 260 -0.26 -14.73 -12.79
CA LYS A 260 1.16 -14.51 -13.09
C LYS A 260 1.95 -15.82 -13.10
N SER A 261 1.78 -16.65 -12.07
CA SER A 261 2.46 -17.96 -11.97
C SER A 261 2.11 -18.89 -13.13
N ALA A 262 0.84 -18.94 -13.54
CA ALA A 262 0.41 -19.72 -14.70
C ALA A 262 1.06 -19.21 -16.00
N THR A 263 1.16 -17.88 -16.15
CA THR A 263 1.84 -17.23 -17.29
C THR A 263 3.33 -17.56 -17.33
N ASP A 264 4.01 -17.53 -16.19
CA ASP A 264 5.44 -17.85 -16.11
C ASP A 264 5.69 -19.35 -16.33
N LEU A 265 4.79 -20.21 -15.87
CA LEU A 265 4.89 -21.65 -16.08
C LEU A 265 4.76 -22.02 -17.57
N ILE A 266 3.77 -21.48 -18.28
CA ILE A 266 3.62 -21.75 -19.72
C ILE A 266 4.81 -21.21 -20.52
N LYS A 267 5.33 -20.02 -20.18
CA LYS A 267 6.55 -19.46 -20.80
C LYS A 267 7.78 -20.33 -20.53
N SER A 268 7.98 -20.75 -19.28
CA SER A 268 9.12 -21.60 -18.90
C SER A 268 9.06 -22.96 -19.59
N ALA A 269 7.88 -23.58 -19.65
CA ALA A 269 7.70 -24.87 -20.31
C ALA A 269 7.87 -24.76 -21.83
N LYS A 270 7.42 -23.66 -22.44
CA LYS A 270 7.68 -23.34 -23.86
C LYS A 270 9.17 -23.21 -24.14
N ASN A 271 9.89 -22.46 -23.31
CA ASN A 271 11.33 -22.27 -23.46
C ASN A 271 12.13 -23.57 -23.22
N SER A 272 11.53 -24.53 -22.52
CA SER A 272 12.10 -25.86 -22.25
C SER A 272 11.74 -26.91 -23.31
N LEU A 273 11.12 -26.52 -24.43
CA LEU A 273 10.84 -27.44 -25.53
C LEU A 273 12.14 -27.91 -26.19
N GLU A 274 12.34 -29.23 -26.20
CA GLU A 274 13.53 -29.86 -26.77
C GLU A 274 13.18 -30.47 -28.12
N LYS A 275 13.96 -30.20 -29.18
CA LYS A 275 13.72 -30.81 -30.49
C LYS A 275 14.12 -32.29 -30.50
N LYS A 276 13.37 -33.15 -31.20
CA LYS A 276 13.76 -34.54 -31.45
C LYS A 276 15.07 -34.56 -32.23
N GLN A 277 16.02 -35.36 -31.76
CA GLN A 277 17.15 -35.75 -32.60
C GLN A 277 16.64 -36.69 -33.71
N ASN A 278 16.75 -36.23 -34.94
CA ASN A 278 16.55 -36.98 -36.16
C ASN A 278 17.57 -38.13 -36.27
N SER A 279 17.12 -39.29 -36.76
CA SER A 279 17.94 -40.51 -36.93
C SER A 279 19.17 -40.25 -37.80
N THR A 280 19.06 -39.35 -38.77
CA THR A 280 20.15 -38.91 -39.64
C THR A 280 21.27 -38.22 -38.86
N ASP A 281 20.95 -37.40 -37.86
CA ASP A 281 21.97 -36.69 -37.07
C ASP A 281 22.64 -37.61 -36.04
N LYS A 282 21.88 -38.55 -35.46
CA LYS A 282 22.48 -39.61 -34.63
C LYS A 282 23.42 -40.52 -35.44
N SER A 283 23.00 -40.92 -36.65
CA SER A 283 23.82 -41.70 -37.58
C SER A 283 25.06 -40.93 -38.04
N ARG A 284 24.90 -39.64 -38.39
CA ARG A 284 26.00 -38.75 -38.77
C ARG A 284 27.01 -38.58 -37.63
N GLN A 285 26.56 -38.39 -36.39
CA GLN A 285 27.46 -38.30 -35.23
C GLN A 285 28.22 -39.62 -34.97
N GLU A 286 27.55 -40.75 -35.13
CA GLU A 286 28.19 -42.06 -34.98
C GLU A 286 29.24 -42.31 -36.09
N GLN A 287 28.95 -41.91 -37.32
CA GLN A 287 29.90 -41.94 -38.44
C GLN A 287 31.12 -41.04 -38.19
N ILE A 288 30.90 -39.82 -37.66
CA ILE A 288 31.98 -38.90 -37.26
C ILE A 288 32.89 -39.56 -36.22
N LYS A 289 32.34 -40.14 -35.14
CA LYS A 289 33.12 -40.81 -34.10
C LYS A 289 33.96 -41.98 -34.64
N ARG A 290 33.37 -42.80 -35.51
CA ARG A 290 34.09 -43.92 -36.15
C ARG A 290 35.24 -43.42 -37.03
N LEU A 291 35.00 -42.37 -37.80
CA LEU A 291 36.01 -41.77 -38.68
C LEU A 291 37.15 -41.12 -37.87
N GLU A 292 36.83 -40.42 -36.78
CA GLU A 292 37.84 -39.87 -35.85
C GLU A 292 38.74 -40.96 -35.26
N LYS A 293 38.12 -42.06 -34.80
CA LYS A 293 38.84 -43.20 -34.24
C LYS A 293 39.78 -43.81 -35.30
N ALA A 294 39.30 -44.05 -36.51
CA ALA A 294 40.09 -44.61 -37.60
C ALA A 294 41.27 -43.70 -38.00
N ILE A 295 41.06 -42.37 -38.06
CA ILE A 295 42.13 -41.41 -38.33
C ILE A 295 43.19 -41.46 -37.22
N LYS A 296 42.78 -41.53 -35.95
CA LYS A 296 43.70 -41.62 -34.81
C LYS A 296 44.53 -42.89 -34.86
N GLU A 297 43.91 -44.04 -35.10
CA GLU A 297 44.60 -45.32 -35.23
C GLU A 297 45.61 -45.31 -36.39
N ASN A 298 45.24 -44.74 -37.54
CA ASN A 298 46.14 -44.62 -38.69
C ASN A 298 47.34 -43.71 -38.39
N LYS A 299 47.13 -42.58 -37.69
CA LYS A 299 48.22 -41.71 -37.21
C LYS A 299 49.20 -42.49 -36.33
N THR A 300 48.70 -43.31 -35.41
CA THR A 300 49.55 -44.16 -34.56
C THR A 300 50.38 -45.14 -35.39
N THR A 301 49.75 -45.83 -36.37
CA THR A 301 50.44 -46.76 -37.27
C THR A 301 51.52 -46.07 -38.09
N LYS A 302 51.25 -44.85 -38.57
CA LYS A 302 52.23 -44.02 -39.29
C LYS A 302 53.45 -43.71 -38.45
N GLU A 303 53.24 -43.27 -37.20
CA GLU A 303 54.34 -42.94 -36.30
C GLU A 303 55.14 -44.18 -35.89
N ALA A 304 54.49 -45.33 -35.71
CA ALA A 304 55.18 -46.61 -35.50
C ALA A 304 56.05 -46.99 -36.72
N ALA A 305 55.55 -46.81 -37.94
CA ALA A 305 56.31 -47.07 -39.17
C ALA A 305 57.53 -46.13 -39.31
N LYS A 306 57.38 -44.85 -38.95
CA LYS A 306 58.50 -43.89 -38.90
C LYS A 306 59.52 -44.27 -37.83
N LEU A 307 59.07 -44.74 -36.67
CA LEU A 307 59.95 -45.17 -35.60
C LEU A 307 60.79 -46.36 -36.04
N LEU A 308 60.19 -47.39 -36.65
CA LEU A 308 60.91 -48.54 -37.21
C LEU A 308 62.01 -48.11 -38.19
N LYS A 309 61.71 -47.16 -39.08
CA LYS A 309 62.71 -46.58 -39.99
C LYS A 309 63.88 -45.95 -39.25
N LYS A 310 63.63 -45.31 -38.11
CA LYS A 310 64.63 -44.59 -37.30
C LYS A 310 65.48 -45.53 -36.44
N VAL A 311 64.88 -46.52 -35.77
CA VAL A 311 65.58 -47.37 -34.79
C VAL A 311 66.19 -48.64 -35.39
N THR A 312 65.67 -49.15 -36.51
CA THR A 312 66.15 -50.42 -37.10
C THR A 312 66.41 -50.32 -38.61
N PRO A 313 67.20 -49.34 -39.09
CA PRO A 313 67.40 -49.12 -40.53
C PRO A 313 68.01 -50.32 -41.26
N ASN A 314 68.91 -51.06 -40.61
CA ASN A 314 69.58 -52.24 -41.19
C ASN A 314 68.62 -53.44 -41.35
N ILE A 315 67.64 -53.59 -40.45
CA ILE A 315 66.63 -54.66 -40.49
C ILE A 315 65.49 -54.28 -41.44
N ALA A 316 65.10 -53.00 -41.47
CA ALA A 316 64.08 -52.47 -42.36
C ALA A 316 64.55 -52.37 -43.83
N SER A 317 65.86 -52.43 -44.09
CA SER A 317 66.49 -52.27 -45.41
C SER A 317 65.83 -53.11 -46.53
N LYS A 318 65.53 -54.39 -46.27
CA LYS A 318 64.87 -55.30 -47.24
C LYS A 318 63.46 -54.87 -47.64
N ASN A 319 62.77 -54.07 -46.82
CA ASN A 319 61.40 -53.62 -47.05
C ASN A 319 61.26 -52.09 -47.03
N MET A 320 62.37 -51.34 -47.14
CA MET A 320 62.38 -49.88 -46.97
C MET A 320 61.45 -49.17 -47.96
N ASN A 321 61.40 -49.63 -49.22
CA ASN A 321 60.49 -49.11 -50.23
C ASN A 321 59.01 -49.35 -49.86
N LYS A 322 58.69 -50.52 -49.30
CA LYS A 322 57.33 -50.83 -48.82
C LYS A 322 56.97 -49.94 -47.63
N LEU A 323 57.91 -49.71 -46.71
CA LEU A 323 57.71 -48.87 -45.53
C LEU A 323 57.48 -47.38 -45.90
N ASN A 324 58.29 -46.83 -46.82
CA ASN A 324 58.11 -45.47 -47.34
C ASN A 324 56.77 -45.33 -48.06
N ASN A 325 56.38 -46.32 -48.88
CA ASN A 325 55.07 -46.33 -49.54
C ASN A 325 53.92 -46.40 -48.54
N LEU A 326 54.05 -47.15 -47.45
CA LEU A 326 53.05 -47.23 -46.40
C LEU A 326 52.87 -45.90 -45.66
N ILE A 327 53.98 -45.21 -45.32
CA ILE A 327 53.92 -43.88 -44.69
C ILE A 327 53.23 -42.88 -45.63
N LYS A 328 53.60 -42.84 -46.91
CA LYS A 328 52.98 -41.93 -47.89
C LYS A 328 51.49 -42.19 -48.07
N LYS A 329 51.09 -43.47 -48.21
CA LYS A 329 49.67 -43.85 -48.32
C LYS A 329 48.89 -43.50 -47.06
N SER A 330 49.47 -43.72 -45.88
CA SER A 330 48.88 -43.34 -44.60
C SER A 330 48.63 -41.82 -44.52
N ASP A 331 49.60 -41.00 -44.94
CA ASP A 331 49.45 -39.55 -45.02
C ASP A 331 48.30 -39.11 -45.92
N ASP A 332 48.24 -39.64 -47.14
CA ASP A 332 47.18 -39.33 -48.09
C ASP A 332 45.79 -39.71 -47.55
N ILE A 333 45.68 -40.87 -46.89
CA ILE A 333 44.43 -41.34 -46.26
C ILE A 333 44.02 -40.41 -45.12
N ILE A 334 44.94 -40.07 -44.22
CA ILE A 334 44.68 -39.17 -43.08
C ILE A 334 44.19 -37.81 -43.58
N ASN A 335 44.82 -37.24 -44.60
CA ASN A 335 44.44 -35.94 -45.16
C ASN A 335 43.04 -35.98 -45.79
N LYS A 336 42.75 -36.99 -46.62
CA LYS A 336 41.42 -37.17 -47.23
C LYS A 336 40.34 -37.40 -46.18
N SER A 337 40.56 -38.29 -45.23
CA SER A 337 39.62 -38.59 -44.15
C SER A 337 39.38 -37.39 -43.24
N THR A 338 40.40 -36.57 -42.96
CA THR A 338 40.24 -35.34 -42.18
C THR A 338 39.40 -34.30 -42.92
N LYS A 339 39.56 -34.17 -44.25
CA LYS A 339 38.72 -33.29 -45.07
C LYS A 339 37.24 -33.69 -45.03
N VAL A 340 36.96 -34.99 -45.17
CA VAL A 340 35.60 -35.55 -45.05
C VAL A 340 35.03 -35.35 -43.64
N LEU A 341 35.85 -35.55 -42.60
CA LEU A 341 35.45 -35.31 -41.21
C LEU A 341 35.03 -33.85 -40.97
N ASN A 342 35.78 -32.89 -41.50
CA ASN A 342 35.45 -31.46 -41.36
C ASN A 342 34.14 -31.11 -42.08
N GLN A 343 33.90 -31.68 -43.26
CA GLN A 343 32.64 -31.54 -43.98
C GLN A 343 31.46 -32.13 -43.18
N LEU A 344 31.64 -33.32 -42.59
CA LEU A 344 30.61 -33.96 -41.76
C LEU A 344 30.28 -33.17 -40.49
N LYS A 345 31.28 -32.47 -39.91
CA LYS A 345 31.10 -31.60 -38.73
C LYS A 345 30.50 -30.23 -39.05
N GLY A 346 30.27 -29.91 -40.34
CA GLY A 346 29.80 -28.58 -40.75
C GLY A 346 30.83 -27.47 -40.57
N ILE A 347 32.11 -27.80 -40.37
CA ILE A 347 33.20 -26.83 -40.33
C ILE A 347 33.54 -26.49 -41.79
N ARG A 348 33.02 -25.37 -42.29
CA ARG A 348 33.41 -24.83 -43.60
C ARG A 348 34.85 -24.31 -43.49
N GLY A 349 35.74 -24.89 -44.30
CA GLY A 349 37.09 -24.37 -44.51
C GLY A 349 37.08 -23.16 -45.43
#